data_AF-A0A1H9SNV9-F1
#
_entry.id   AF-A0A1H9SNV9-F1
#
_cell.length_a   1.000
_cell.length_b   1.000
_cell.length_c   1.000
_cell.angle_alpha   90.00
_cell.angle_beta   90.00
_cell.angle_gamma   90.00
#
_symmetry.space_group_name_H-M   'P 1'
#
loop_
_entity.id
_entity.type
_entity.pdbx_description
1 polymer ?
#
loop_
_entity_poly.entity_id
_entity_poly.type
_entity_poly.pdbx_seq_one_letter_code
_entity_poly.pdbx_strand_id
1 'polypeptide(L)'
;MFNELLKERLLDAHLEFFRKDKKKFLIHRILYAVIVAMLYAMVIMVIKMPIWLIGFPAAFFIGWKFAYLKLLSTKKNIDIKNSFLFPQFLQSFIALLPSSGNVYQTLKATLNYTPDPLDKELIKLIQKIENGNDRNAYLAFADYIGSSEAYMVMNMIYQFSEQGVEKESIQELERYIQNLQENKVDELIQHKMNASDKFGLFPILISLFLVIGFAGVIFMHYMTNVTDALNTMPK
;
A
#
# COMPACT_ATOMS: atom_id res chain seq x y z
N MET A 1 -3.30 5.29 12.15
CA MET A 1 -2.69 4.02 11.67
C MET A 1 -2.88 2.80 12.59
N PHE A 2 -2.21 2.67 13.75
CA PHE A 2 -2.26 1.41 14.55
C PHE A 2 -3.66 1.10 15.12
N ASN A 3 -4.36 2.12 15.63
CA ASN A 3 -5.71 1.97 16.17
C ASN A 3 -6.76 1.66 15.08
N GLU A 4 -6.52 2.11 13.84
CA GLU A 4 -7.38 1.79 12.67
C GLU A 4 -7.15 0.36 12.17
N LEU A 5 -5.91 -0.13 12.23
CA LEU A 5 -5.56 -1.53 11.98
C LEU A 5 -6.21 -2.50 12.98
N LEU A 6 -6.35 -2.06 14.24
CA LEU A 6 -7.00 -2.84 15.29
C LEU A 6 -8.52 -2.87 15.13
N LYS A 7 -9.14 -1.76 14.73
CA LYS A 7 -10.61 -1.64 14.61
C LYS A 7 -11.19 -2.16 13.30
N GLU A 8 -10.37 -2.40 12.27
CA GLU A 8 -10.84 -2.95 10.98
C GLU A 8 -12.00 -2.17 10.34
N ARG A 9 -12.08 -0.86 10.60
CA ARG A 9 -13.23 -0.03 10.25
C ARG A 9 -13.56 -0.04 8.76
N LEU A 10 -12.55 -0.28 7.91
CA LEU A 10 -12.68 -0.27 6.45
C LEU A 10 -12.79 -1.68 5.86
N LEU A 11 -12.87 -2.74 6.66
CA LEU A 11 -12.91 -4.13 6.17
C LEU A 11 -14.01 -4.34 5.12
N ASP A 12 -15.21 -3.85 5.40
CA ASP A 12 -16.34 -3.99 4.49
C ASP A 12 -16.11 -3.28 3.16
N ALA A 13 -15.58 -2.06 3.19
CA ALA A 13 -15.22 -1.32 1.98
C ALA A 13 -14.12 -2.02 1.15
N HIS A 14 -13.15 -2.68 1.80
CA HIS A 14 -12.14 -3.45 1.09
C HIS A 14 -12.70 -4.74 0.49
N LEU A 15 -13.59 -5.43 1.21
CA LEU A 15 -14.24 -6.63 0.70
C LEU A 15 -15.17 -6.32 -0.47
N GLU A 16 -15.88 -5.19 -0.41
CA GLU A 16 -16.72 -4.68 -1.49
C GLU A 16 -15.88 -4.31 -2.72
N PHE A 17 -14.77 -3.60 -2.53
CA PHE A 17 -13.80 -3.30 -3.61
C PHE A 17 -13.34 -4.56 -4.34
N PHE A 18 -12.99 -5.62 -3.60
CA PHE A 18 -12.59 -6.90 -4.19
C PHE A 18 -13.76 -7.80 -4.63
N ARG A 19 -15.01 -7.37 -4.43
CA ARG A 19 -16.24 -8.18 -4.63
C ARG A 19 -16.15 -9.56 -3.97
N LYS A 20 -15.51 -9.62 -2.80
CA LYS A 20 -15.34 -10.87 -2.05
C LYS A 20 -16.51 -11.07 -1.09
N ASP A 21 -17.07 -12.27 -1.13
CA ASP A 21 -18.10 -12.67 -0.17
C ASP A 21 -17.54 -12.66 1.27
N LYS A 22 -18.21 -11.93 2.16
CA LYS A 22 -17.85 -11.80 3.57
C LYS A 22 -17.76 -13.18 4.26
N LYS A 23 -18.63 -14.13 3.90
CA LYS A 23 -18.63 -15.49 4.46
C LYS A 23 -17.39 -16.27 4.05
N LYS A 24 -17.00 -16.20 2.77
CA LYS A 24 -15.77 -16.84 2.28
C LYS A 24 -14.53 -16.23 2.94
N PHE A 25 -14.52 -14.92 3.17
CA PHE A 25 -13.43 -14.26 3.88
C PHE A 25 -13.33 -14.70 5.35
N LEU A 26 -14.45 -14.81 6.05
CA LEU A 26 -14.48 -15.32 7.43
C LEU A 26 -13.90 -16.74 7.55
N ILE A 27 -14.23 -17.64 6.61
CA ILE A 27 -13.68 -19.00 6.58
C ILE A 27 -12.16 -18.97 6.42
N HIS A 28 -11.65 -18.16 5.48
CA HIS A 28 -10.20 -18.00 5.32
C HIS A 28 -9.53 -17.43 6.57
N ARG A 29 -10.21 -16.50 7.25
CA ARG A 29 -9.73 -15.87 8.47
C ARG A 29 -9.60 -16.86 9.62
N ILE A 30 -10.62 -17.70 9.82
CA ILE A 30 -10.60 -18.79 10.79
C ILE A 30 -9.49 -19.78 10.44
N LEU A 31 -9.36 -20.15 9.16
CA LEU A 31 -8.33 -21.08 8.69
C LEU A 31 -6.91 -20.57 9.03
N TYR A 32 -6.61 -19.30 8.73
CA TYR A 32 -5.32 -18.70 9.10
C TYR A 32 -5.11 -18.64 10.62
N ALA A 33 -6.15 -18.30 11.40
CA ALA A 33 -6.07 -18.31 12.86
C ALA A 33 -5.76 -19.70 13.43
N VAL A 34 -6.42 -20.74 12.91
CA VAL A 34 -6.21 -22.13 13.31
C VAL A 34 -4.81 -22.62 12.93
N ILE A 35 -4.35 -22.35 11.70
CA ILE A 35 -3.00 -22.76 11.25
C ILE A 35 -1.92 -22.13 12.13
N VAL A 36 -2.00 -20.82 12.40
CA VAL A 36 -1.01 -20.12 13.23
C VAL A 36 -1.05 -20.64 14.67
N ALA A 37 -2.24 -20.88 15.23
CA ALA A 37 -2.39 -21.44 16.57
C ALA A 37 -1.84 -22.88 16.67
N MET A 38 -2.05 -23.71 15.65
CA MET A 38 -1.49 -25.06 15.57
C MET A 38 0.04 -25.04 15.49
N LEU A 39 0.63 -24.18 14.65
CA LEU A 39 2.09 -24.01 14.57
C LEU A 39 2.67 -23.55 15.90
N TYR A 40 2.01 -22.60 16.58
CA TYR A 40 2.43 -22.13 17.90
C TYR A 40 2.40 -23.24 18.95
N ALA A 41 1.32 -24.04 18.99
CA ALA A 41 1.21 -25.18 19.90
C ALA A 41 2.28 -26.24 19.62
N MET A 42 2.60 -26.51 18.35
CA MET A 42 3.63 -27.45 17.94
C MET A 42 5.03 -27.00 18.43
N VAL A 43 5.34 -25.70 18.32
CA VAL A 43 6.60 -25.13 18.84
C VAL A 43 6.70 -25.29 20.36
N ILE A 44 5.61 -25.06 21.11
CA ILE A 44 5.60 -25.23 22.57
C ILE A 44 5.81 -26.69 22.97
N MET A 45 5.21 -27.64 22.25
CA MET A 45 5.40 -29.07 22.50
C MET A 45 6.86 -29.50 22.35
N VAL A 46 7.60 -28.91 21.40
CA VAL A 46 9.04 -29.15 21.22
C VAL A 46 9.86 -28.56 22.37
N ILE A 47 9.51 -27.37 22.84
CA ILE A 47 10.22 -26.67 23.93
C ILE A 47 9.92 -27.28 25.31
N LYS A 48 8.86 -28.09 25.44
CA LYS A 48 8.43 -28.78 26.67
C LYS A 48 8.15 -27.84 27.85
N MET A 49 7.83 -26.57 27.59
CA MET A 49 7.43 -25.59 28.61
C MET A 49 5.93 -25.27 28.48
N PRO A 50 5.03 -26.03 29.14
CA PRO A 50 3.59 -25.91 28.94
C PRO A 50 3.01 -24.57 29.39
N ILE A 51 3.72 -23.81 30.23
CA ILE A 51 3.30 -22.50 30.71
C ILE A 51 3.11 -21.47 29.57
N TRP A 52 3.82 -21.68 28.44
CA TRP A 52 3.70 -20.84 27.25
C TRP A 52 2.39 -21.05 26.48
N LEU A 53 1.61 -22.10 26.77
CA LEU A 53 0.27 -22.28 26.17
C LEU A 53 -0.71 -21.15 26.51
N ILE A 54 -0.43 -20.36 27.55
CA ILE A 54 -1.19 -19.14 27.87
C ILE A 54 -1.16 -18.14 26.69
N GLY A 55 -0.14 -18.19 25.83
CA GLY A 55 -0.06 -17.38 24.61
C GLY A 55 -0.94 -17.86 23.45
N PHE A 56 -1.65 -18.98 23.58
CA PHE A 56 -2.47 -19.55 22.51
C PHE A 56 -3.58 -18.61 22.00
N PRO A 57 -4.33 -17.89 22.85
CA PRO A 57 -5.29 -16.87 22.38
C PRO A 57 -4.61 -15.74 21.61
N ALA A 58 -3.40 -15.35 21.98
CA ALA A 58 -2.63 -14.32 21.27
C ALA A 58 -2.19 -14.82 19.89
N ALA A 59 -1.71 -16.06 19.78
CA ALA A 59 -1.36 -16.68 18.49
C ALA A 59 -2.58 -16.78 17.56
N PHE A 60 -3.74 -17.17 18.09
CA PHE A 60 -4.99 -17.19 17.32
C PHE A 60 -5.39 -15.80 16.83
N PHE A 61 -5.28 -14.77 17.69
CA PHE A 61 -5.56 -13.38 17.31
C PHE A 61 -4.60 -12.87 16.22
N ILE A 62 -3.32 -13.24 16.27
CA ILE A 62 -2.34 -12.89 15.23
C ILE A 62 -2.74 -13.50 13.89
N GLY A 63 -3.06 -14.80 13.84
CA GLY A 63 -3.50 -15.45 12.59
C GLY A 63 -4.82 -14.87 12.06
N TRP A 64 -5.74 -14.52 12.96
CA TRP A 64 -6.99 -13.84 12.63
C TRP A 64 -6.77 -12.45 12.00
N LYS A 65 -5.74 -11.72 12.43
CA LYS A 65 -5.35 -10.42 11.86
C LYS A 65 -4.56 -10.55 10.55
N PHE A 66 -3.81 -11.64 10.38
CA PHE A 66 -2.97 -11.85 9.20
C PHE A 66 -3.75 -11.84 7.88
N ALA A 67 -4.96 -12.43 7.86
CA ALA A 67 -5.84 -12.40 6.68
C ALA A 67 -6.22 -10.98 6.24
N TYR A 68 -6.47 -10.08 7.21
CA TYR A 68 -6.77 -8.67 6.94
C TYR A 68 -5.52 -7.90 6.49
N LEU A 69 -4.36 -8.14 7.11
CA LEU A 69 -3.09 -7.56 6.68
C LEU A 69 -2.74 -7.91 5.24
N LYS A 70 -2.94 -9.17 4.85
CA LYS A 70 -2.72 -9.64 3.48
C LYS A 70 -3.66 -8.93 2.49
N LEU A 71 -4.93 -8.73 2.87
CA LEU A 71 -5.90 -7.99 2.06
C LEU A 71 -5.47 -6.53 1.86
N LEU A 72 -5.09 -5.85 2.94
CA LEU A 72 -4.59 -4.47 2.91
C LEU A 72 -3.33 -4.35 2.04
N SER A 73 -2.37 -5.26 2.22
CA SER A 73 -1.15 -5.26 1.41
C SER A 73 -1.44 -5.51 -0.07
N THR A 74 -2.42 -6.36 -0.39
CA THR A 74 -2.83 -6.63 -1.77
C THR A 74 -3.47 -5.40 -2.39
N LYS A 75 -4.39 -4.73 -1.66
CA LYS A 75 -4.99 -3.48 -2.12
C LYS A 75 -3.93 -2.41 -2.35
N LYS A 76 -3.07 -2.18 -1.35
CA LYS A 76 -1.98 -1.21 -1.47
C LYS A 76 -1.09 -1.46 -2.69
N ASN A 77 -0.76 -2.73 -2.98
CA ASN A 77 0.03 -3.07 -4.16
C ASN A 77 -0.70 -2.78 -5.48
N ILE A 78 -2.02 -2.99 -5.52
CA ILE A 78 -2.85 -2.67 -6.68
C ILE A 78 -2.95 -1.15 -6.85
N ASP A 79 -3.26 -0.42 -5.78
CA ASP A 79 -3.36 1.05 -5.79
C ASP A 79 -2.04 1.67 -6.27
N ILE A 80 -0.89 1.17 -5.77
CA ILE A 80 0.44 1.60 -6.23
C ILE A 80 0.61 1.32 -7.72
N LYS A 81 0.33 0.10 -8.20
CA LYS A 81 0.44 -0.23 -9.63
C LYS A 81 -0.46 0.65 -10.48
N ASN A 82 -1.73 0.79 -10.10
CA ASN A 82 -2.70 1.63 -10.81
C ASN A 82 -2.27 3.09 -10.85
N SER A 83 -1.65 3.60 -9.79
CA SER A 83 -1.15 4.99 -9.76
C SER A 83 -0.05 5.28 -10.79
N PHE A 84 0.68 4.26 -11.24
CA PHE A 84 1.66 4.37 -12.34
C PHE A 84 1.03 4.10 -13.70
N LEU A 85 0.15 3.10 -13.77
CA LEU A 85 -0.50 2.71 -15.03
C LEU A 85 -1.51 3.76 -15.52
N PHE A 86 -2.13 4.50 -14.61
CA PHE A 86 -3.14 5.50 -14.95
C PHE A 86 -2.59 6.63 -15.82
N PRO A 87 -1.50 7.34 -15.47
CA PRO A 87 -0.92 8.34 -16.37
C PRO A 87 -0.47 7.75 -17.71
N GLN A 88 0.03 6.51 -17.76
CA GLN A 88 0.38 5.84 -19.02
C GLN A 88 -0.86 5.59 -19.91
N PHE A 89 -1.95 5.13 -19.30
CA PHE A 89 -3.25 4.99 -19.96
C PHE A 89 -3.71 6.33 -20.52
N LEU A 90 -3.63 7.41 -19.75
CA LEU A 90 -4.06 8.74 -20.18
C LEU A 90 -3.21 9.28 -21.34
N GLN A 91 -1.90 9.06 -21.34
CA GLN A 91 -1.04 9.42 -22.47
C GLN A 91 -1.45 8.69 -23.74
N SER A 92 -1.72 7.39 -23.65
CA SER A 92 -2.19 6.60 -24.79
C SER A 92 -3.58 7.03 -25.25
N PHE A 93 -4.47 7.39 -24.32
CA PHE A 93 -5.79 7.96 -24.63
C PHE A 93 -5.67 9.26 -25.42
N ILE A 94 -4.89 10.23 -24.94
CA ILE A 94 -4.70 11.51 -25.63
C ILE A 94 -4.04 11.31 -27.00
N ALA A 95 -3.02 10.47 -27.10
CA ALA A 95 -2.33 10.23 -28.36
C ALA A 95 -3.28 9.67 -29.45
N LEU A 96 -4.29 8.89 -29.04
CA LEU A 96 -5.25 8.26 -29.93
C LEU A 96 -6.53 9.08 -30.11
N LEU A 97 -6.79 10.08 -29.27
CA LEU A 97 -8.01 10.88 -29.29
C LEU A 97 -8.20 11.65 -30.62
N PRO A 98 -7.18 12.26 -31.24
CA PRO A 98 -7.34 12.95 -32.53
C PRO A 98 -7.65 12.01 -33.70
N SER A 99 -7.21 10.75 -33.64
CA SER A 99 -7.36 9.78 -34.73
C SER A 99 -8.58 8.85 -34.55
N SER A 100 -9.05 8.69 -33.32
CA SER A 100 -10.17 7.84 -32.95
C SER A 100 -11.41 8.72 -32.78
N GLY A 101 -12.27 8.78 -33.80
CA GLY A 101 -13.27 9.85 -33.97
C GLY A 101 -14.22 10.17 -32.80
N ASN A 102 -14.32 9.32 -31.76
CA ASN A 102 -15.01 9.66 -30.50
C ASN A 102 -14.37 8.94 -29.30
N VAL A 103 -14.70 9.43 -28.08
CA VAL A 103 -14.17 8.91 -26.81
C VAL A 103 -14.30 7.40 -26.67
N TYR A 104 -15.43 6.83 -27.05
CA TYR A 104 -15.66 5.39 -26.94
C TYR A 104 -14.70 4.59 -27.84
N GLN A 105 -14.51 5.02 -29.10
CA GLN A 105 -13.54 4.41 -30.00
C GLN A 105 -12.10 4.62 -29.52
N THR A 106 -11.80 5.79 -28.95
CA THR A 106 -10.50 6.05 -28.33
C THR A 106 -10.24 5.09 -27.18
N LEU A 107 -11.19 4.91 -26.25
CA LEU A 107 -11.06 3.97 -25.13
C LEU A 107 -10.82 2.53 -25.61
N LYS A 108 -11.53 2.10 -26.67
CA LYS A 108 -11.30 0.80 -27.33
C LYS A 108 -9.90 0.68 -27.93
N ALA A 109 -9.41 1.71 -28.60
CA ALA A 109 -8.07 1.72 -29.17
C ALA A 109 -6.99 1.72 -28.07
N THR A 110 -7.19 2.49 -27.00
CA THR A 110 -6.29 2.58 -25.85
C THR A 110 -6.13 1.26 -25.11
N LEU A 111 -7.14 0.38 -25.14
CA LEU A 111 -7.07 -0.94 -24.51
C LEU A 111 -5.85 -1.75 -24.96
N ASN A 112 -5.46 -1.66 -26.23
CA ASN A 112 -4.30 -2.38 -26.78
C ASN A 112 -2.96 -1.93 -26.19
N TYR A 113 -2.93 -0.76 -25.55
CA TYR A 113 -1.74 -0.15 -24.94
C TYR A 113 -1.83 -0.09 -23.42
N THR A 114 -2.90 -0.62 -22.83
CA THR A 114 -3.15 -0.59 -21.39
C THR A 114 -2.68 -1.90 -20.76
N PRO A 115 -1.74 -1.89 -19.79
CA PRO A 115 -1.26 -3.10 -19.13
C PRO A 115 -2.22 -3.64 -18.05
N ASP A 116 -2.06 -4.93 -17.69
CA ASP A 116 -2.70 -5.52 -16.51
C ASP A 116 -2.21 -4.85 -15.20
N PRO A 117 -3.11 -4.59 -14.23
CA PRO A 117 -4.52 -5.01 -14.17
C PRO A 117 -5.53 -3.95 -14.64
N LEU A 118 -5.07 -2.83 -15.21
CA LEU A 118 -5.93 -1.71 -15.57
C LEU A 118 -6.80 -2.02 -16.81
N ASP A 119 -6.27 -2.84 -17.72
CA ASP A 119 -6.96 -3.35 -18.91
C ASP A 119 -8.33 -3.99 -18.60
N LYS A 120 -8.40 -4.81 -17.55
CA LYS A 120 -9.61 -5.53 -17.12
C LYS A 120 -10.72 -4.57 -16.68
N GLU A 121 -10.35 -3.50 -15.99
CA GLU A 121 -11.32 -2.47 -15.58
C GLU A 121 -11.68 -1.55 -16.74
N LEU A 122 -10.76 -1.30 -17.67
CA LEU A 122 -11.04 -0.56 -18.89
C LEU A 122 -12.04 -1.31 -19.78
N ILE A 123 -11.92 -2.64 -19.90
CA ILE A 123 -12.90 -3.49 -20.58
C ILE A 123 -14.29 -3.33 -19.94
N LYS A 124 -14.38 -3.33 -18.61
CA LYS A 124 -15.67 -3.14 -17.91
C LYS A 124 -16.24 -1.74 -18.14
N LEU A 125 -15.41 -0.70 -18.18
CA LEU A 125 -15.83 0.65 -18.53
C LEU A 125 -16.42 0.68 -19.95
N ILE A 126 -15.70 0.13 -20.93
CA ILE A 126 -16.14 0.07 -22.34
C ILE A 126 -17.47 -0.67 -22.45
N GLN A 127 -17.62 -1.84 -21.80
CA GLN A 127 -18.86 -2.61 -21.79
C GLN A 127 -20.03 -1.85 -21.15
N LYS A 128 -19.77 -1.06 -20.10
CA LYS A 128 -20.82 -0.24 -19.49
C LYS A 128 -21.26 0.87 -20.43
N ILE A 129 -20.32 1.56 -21.08
CA ILE A 129 -20.60 2.61 -22.06
C ILE A 129 -21.41 2.04 -23.25
N GLU A 130 -21.12 0.82 -23.70
CA GLU A 130 -21.91 0.12 -24.74
C GLU A 130 -23.38 -0.07 -24.35
N ASN A 131 -23.66 -0.29 -23.06
CA ASN A 131 -25.00 -0.50 -22.53
C ASN A 131 -25.68 0.80 -22.05
N GLY A 132 -24.99 1.94 -22.15
CA GLY A 132 -25.44 3.24 -21.71
C GLY A 132 -24.28 4.11 -21.25
N ASN A 133 -24.14 5.30 -21.84
CA ASN A 133 -23.08 6.24 -21.50
C ASN A 133 -23.37 6.96 -20.17
N ASP A 134 -23.27 6.24 -19.06
CA ASP A 134 -23.49 6.78 -17.71
C ASP A 134 -22.18 7.27 -17.08
N ARG A 135 -22.17 8.50 -16.56
CA ARG A 135 -21.11 9.08 -15.74
C ARG A 135 -20.63 8.11 -14.65
N ASN A 136 -21.52 7.36 -14.01
CA ASN A 136 -21.14 6.43 -12.95
C ASN A 136 -20.20 5.32 -13.43
N ALA A 137 -20.21 4.97 -14.72
CA ALA A 137 -19.27 4.01 -15.28
C ALA A 137 -17.83 4.56 -15.21
N TYR A 138 -17.65 5.82 -15.61
CA TYR A 138 -16.36 6.53 -15.55
C TYR A 138 -15.88 6.70 -14.11
N LEU A 139 -16.78 7.07 -13.19
CA LEU A 139 -16.43 7.23 -11.78
C LEU A 139 -16.09 5.88 -11.12
N ALA A 140 -16.72 4.78 -11.51
CA ALA A 140 -16.36 3.45 -11.02
C ALA A 140 -14.95 3.02 -11.48
N PHE A 141 -14.54 3.43 -12.69
CA PHE A 141 -13.17 3.22 -13.15
C PHE A 141 -12.16 4.08 -12.36
N ALA A 142 -12.51 5.34 -12.08
CA ALA A 142 -11.72 6.20 -11.20
C ALA A 142 -11.58 5.65 -9.78
N ASP A 143 -12.65 5.08 -9.22
CA ASP A 143 -12.63 4.45 -7.89
C ASP A 143 -11.65 3.28 -7.83
N TYR A 144 -11.56 2.48 -8.90
CA TYR A 144 -10.58 1.41 -8.99
C TYR A 144 -9.13 1.90 -8.98
N ILE A 145 -8.88 3.06 -9.60
CA ILE A 145 -7.55 3.69 -9.56
C ILE A 145 -7.25 4.23 -8.16
N GLY A 146 -8.27 4.72 -7.46
CA GLY A 146 -8.18 5.07 -6.04
C GLY A 146 -7.54 6.44 -5.78
N SER A 147 -7.57 7.36 -6.76
CA SER A 147 -6.99 8.70 -6.63
C SER A 147 -8.03 9.80 -6.94
N SER A 148 -7.97 10.92 -6.21
CA SER A 148 -8.84 12.09 -6.43
C SER A 148 -8.69 12.67 -7.84
N GLU A 149 -7.47 12.63 -8.36
CA GLU A 149 -7.12 13.10 -9.69
C GLU A 149 -7.77 12.21 -10.77
N ALA A 150 -7.85 10.90 -10.51
CA ALA A 150 -8.55 9.98 -11.40
C ALA A 150 -10.03 10.33 -11.53
N TYR A 151 -10.70 10.73 -10.44
CA TYR A 151 -12.09 11.17 -10.50
C TYR A 151 -12.26 12.40 -11.38
N MET A 152 -11.38 13.39 -11.25
CA MET A 152 -11.42 14.61 -12.04
C MET A 152 -11.19 14.31 -13.54
N VAL A 153 -10.16 13.54 -13.85
CA VAL A 153 -9.82 13.17 -15.22
C VAL A 153 -10.91 12.33 -15.89
N MET A 154 -11.40 11.30 -15.21
CA MET A 154 -12.47 10.46 -15.78
C MET A 154 -13.77 11.24 -15.96
N ASN A 155 -14.03 12.25 -15.13
CA ASN A 155 -15.14 13.17 -15.33
C ASN A 155 -14.95 14.07 -16.57
N MET A 156 -13.74 14.56 -16.83
CA MET A 156 -13.43 15.29 -18.08
C MET A 156 -13.62 14.38 -19.31
N ILE A 157 -13.15 13.13 -19.25
CA ILE A 157 -13.34 12.17 -20.34
C ILE A 157 -14.83 11.88 -20.58
N TYR A 158 -15.64 11.80 -19.52
CA TYR A 158 -17.10 11.71 -19.66
C TYR A 158 -17.68 12.95 -20.34
N GLN A 159 -17.25 14.16 -19.94
CA GLN A 159 -17.70 15.39 -20.60
C GLN A 159 -17.35 15.40 -22.09
N PHE A 160 -16.17 14.92 -22.47
CA PHE A 160 -15.78 14.77 -23.88
C PHE A 160 -16.70 13.81 -24.65
N SER A 161 -17.22 12.78 -23.98
CA SER A 161 -18.14 11.83 -24.61
C SER A 161 -19.52 12.43 -24.87
N GLU A 162 -19.98 13.34 -24.01
CA GLU A 162 -21.30 13.98 -24.09
C GLU A 162 -21.30 15.23 -24.97
N GLN A 163 -20.26 16.06 -24.86
CA GLN A 163 -20.21 17.39 -25.44
C GLN A 163 -19.31 17.46 -26.68
N GLY A 164 -18.57 16.39 -26.96
CA GLY A 164 -17.51 16.39 -27.96
C GLY A 164 -16.18 16.88 -27.38
N VAL A 165 -15.12 16.74 -28.17
CA VAL A 165 -13.76 17.06 -27.75
C VAL A 165 -13.37 18.44 -28.25
N GLU A 166 -13.24 19.41 -27.35
CA GLU A 166 -12.70 20.74 -27.66
C GLU A 166 -11.17 20.76 -27.47
N LYS A 167 -10.48 21.49 -28.35
CA LYS A 167 -9.01 21.57 -28.34
C LYS A 167 -8.46 22.13 -27.02
N GLU A 168 -9.17 23.09 -26.43
CA GLU A 168 -8.80 23.70 -25.14
C GLU A 168 -8.90 22.68 -24.01
N SER A 169 -9.95 21.85 -24.01
CA SER A 169 -10.12 20.82 -22.99
C SER A 169 -9.09 19.68 -23.11
N ILE A 170 -8.63 19.36 -24.33
CA ILE A 170 -7.48 18.45 -24.51
C ILE A 170 -6.23 19.03 -23.83
N GLN A 171 -5.94 20.32 -24.06
CA GLN A 171 -4.78 20.97 -23.44
C GLN A 171 -4.88 21.02 -21.92
N GLU A 172 -6.09 21.22 -21.38
CA GLU A 172 -6.33 21.14 -19.95
C GLU A 172 -6.05 19.73 -19.42
N LEU A 173 -6.54 18.69 -20.10
CA LEU A 173 -6.28 17.31 -19.74
C LEU A 173 -4.77 16.96 -19.79
N GLU A 174 -4.05 17.44 -20.81
CA GLU A 174 -2.59 17.27 -20.93
C GLU A 174 -1.85 17.89 -19.72
N ARG A 175 -2.22 19.11 -19.32
CA ARG A 175 -1.65 19.76 -18.12
C ARG A 175 -1.95 18.97 -16.85
N TYR A 176 -3.17 18.45 -16.70
CA TYR A 176 -3.51 17.60 -15.56
C TYR A 176 -2.66 16.34 -15.50
N ILE A 177 -2.40 15.70 -16.63
CA ILE A 177 -1.54 14.51 -16.70
C ILE A 177 -0.10 14.86 -16.32
N GLN A 178 0.44 15.97 -16.82
CA GLN A 178 1.78 16.44 -16.46
C GLN A 178 1.90 16.67 -14.95
N ASN A 179 0.96 17.42 -14.37
CA ASN A 179 0.91 17.67 -12.93
C ASN A 179 0.81 16.36 -12.12
N LEU A 180 0.02 15.38 -12.61
CA LEU A 180 -0.12 14.08 -11.97
C LEU A 180 1.21 13.31 -11.98
N GLN A 181 1.94 13.37 -13.09
CA GLN A 181 3.26 12.74 -13.21
C GLN A 181 4.30 13.41 -12.30
N GLU A 182 4.35 14.74 -12.27
CA GLU A 182 5.26 15.50 -11.39
C GLU A 182 4.98 15.18 -9.92
N ASN A 183 3.72 15.24 -9.49
CA ASN A 183 3.32 14.88 -8.13
C ASN A 183 3.74 13.44 -7.76
N LYS A 184 3.67 12.50 -8.70
CA LYS A 184 4.11 11.11 -8.47
C LYS A 184 5.62 10.98 -8.36
N VAL A 185 6.37 11.75 -9.14
CA VAL A 185 7.84 11.81 -9.01
C VAL A 185 8.23 12.39 -7.66
N ASP A 186 7.58 13.47 -7.22
CA ASP A 186 7.84 14.08 -5.92
C ASP A 186 7.47 13.14 -4.76
N GLU A 187 6.34 12.44 -4.84
CA GLU A 187 5.95 11.43 -3.85
C GLU A 187 6.99 10.31 -3.75
N LEU A 188 7.54 9.85 -4.88
CA LEU A 188 8.60 8.86 -4.91
C LEU A 188 9.91 9.37 -4.31
N ILE A 189 10.30 10.61 -4.63
CA ILE A 189 11.49 11.26 -4.08
C ILE A 189 11.34 11.34 -2.56
N GLN A 190 10.21 11.86 -2.07
CA GLN A 190 9.95 12.03 -0.65
C GLN A 190 9.90 10.67 0.07
N HIS A 191 9.31 9.64 -0.55
CA HIS A 191 9.31 8.29 0.01
C HIS A 191 10.72 7.73 0.15
N LYS A 192 11.56 7.92 -0.87
CA LYS A 192 12.97 7.48 -0.86
C LYS A 192 13.82 8.26 0.14
N MET A 193 13.60 9.58 0.25
CA MET A 193 14.24 10.43 1.27
C MET A 193 13.88 9.94 2.68
N ASN A 194 12.58 9.76 2.97
CA ASN A 194 12.13 9.27 4.27
C ASN A 194 12.68 7.87 4.62
N ALA A 195 12.81 6.99 3.62
CA ALA A 195 13.46 5.70 3.80
C ALA A 195 14.95 5.88 4.14
N SER A 196 15.65 6.76 3.42
CA SER A 196 17.04 7.11 3.68
C SER A 196 17.26 7.68 5.08
N ASP A 197 16.38 8.56 5.56
CA ASP A 197 16.44 9.13 6.91
C ASP A 197 16.33 8.05 8.00
N LYS A 198 15.46 7.05 7.81
CA LYS A 198 15.37 5.90 8.71
C LYS A 198 16.68 5.10 8.77
N PHE A 199 17.37 4.94 7.65
CA PHE A 199 18.67 4.27 7.63
C PHE A 199 19.78 5.14 8.24
N GLY A 200 19.65 6.47 8.17
CA GLY A 200 20.58 7.42 8.81
C GLY A 200 20.59 7.38 10.34
N LEU A 201 19.50 6.94 10.98
CA LEU A 201 19.43 6.79 12.43
C LEU A 201 20.24 5.60 12.98
N PHE A 202 20.46 4.55 12.18
CA PHE A 202 21.19 3.35 12.63
C PHE A 202 22.66 3.63 13.00
N PRO A 203 23.45 4.33 12.17
CA PRO A 203 24.81 4.73 12.54
C PRO A 203 24.89 5.55 13.83
N ILE A 204 23.90 6.43 14.06
CA ILE A 204 23.83 7.29 15.26
C ILE A 204 23.56 6.44 16.51
N LEU A 205 22.66 5.46 16.42
CA LEU A 205 22.39 4.55 17.54
C LEU A 205 23.58 3.64 17.83
N ILE A 206 24.27 3.14 16.80
CA ILE A 206 25.48 2.32 16.95
C ILE A 206 26.60 3.15 17.59
N SER A 207 26.82 4.39 17.15
CA SER A 207 27.85 5.26 17.74
C SER A 207 27.54 5.62 19.19
N LEU A 208 26.27 5.91 19.52
CA LEU A 208 25.85 6.14 20.90
C LEU A 208 26.10 4.91 21.78
N PHE A 209 25.76 3.72 21.29
CA PHE A 209 26.00 2.47 22.02
C PHE A 209 27.48 2.19 22.24
N LEU A 210 28.33 2.46 21.24
CA LEU A 210 29.79 2.33 21.36
C LEU A 210 30.39 3.31 22.36
N VAL A 211 29.93 4.58 22.36
CA VAL A 211 30.40 5.59 23.33
C VAL A 211 30.03 5.20 24.76
N ILE A 212 28.78 4.77 24.98
CA ILE A 212 28.31 4.30 26.30
C ILE A 212 29.09 3.04 26.73
N GLY A 213 29.28 2.08 25.82
CA GLY A 213 30.05 0.87 26.08
C GLY A 213 31.50 1.16 26.45
N PHE A 214 32.16 2.05 25.70
CA PHE A 214 33.54 2.48 25.98
C PHE A 214 33.67 3.21 27.32
N ALA A 215 32.76 4.14 27.61
CA ALA A 215 32.71 4.84 28.89
C ALA A 215 32.48 3.87 30.06
N GLY A 216 31.60 2.87 29.89
CA GLY A 216 31.37 1.82 30.87
C GLY A 216 32.61 0.97 31.15
N VAL A 217 33.37 0.60 30.11
CA VAL A 217 34.63 -0.15 30.26
C VAL A 217 35.68 0.66 31.00
N ILE A 218 35.85 1.94 30.65
CA ILE A 218 36.77 2.84 31.37
C ILE A 218 36.36 2.97 32.84
N PHE A 219 35.07 3.20 33.10
CA PHE A 219 34.55 3.34 34.45
C PHE A 219 34.81 2.08 35.29
N MET A 220 34.53 0.90 34.74
CA MET A 220 34.81 -0.38 35.40
C MET A 220 36.31 -0.55 35.66
N HIS A 221 37.16 -0.24 34.69
CA HIS A 221 38.61 -0.35 34.85
C HIS A 221 39.15 0.54 35.98
N TYR A 222 38.71 1.79 36.04
CA TYR A 222 39.10 2.69 37.12
C TYR A 222 38.52 2.27 38.47
N MET A 223 37.27 1.81 38.52
CA MET A 223 36.66 1.31 39.75
C MET A 223 37.38 0.07 40.28
N THR A 224 37.77 -0.88 39.43
CA THR A 224 38.57 -2.04 39.84
C THR A 224 39.92 -1.60 40.41
N ASN A 225 40.63 -0.70 39.73
CA ASN A 225 41.92 -0.21 40.20
C ASN A 225 41.81 0.56 41.53
N VAL A 226 40.74 1.34 41.73
CA VAL A 226 40.47 2.04 43.00
C VAL A 226 40.11 1.06 44.12
N THR A 227 39.35 0.02 43.81
CA THR A 227 38.96 -1.02 44.78
C THR A 227 40.18 -1.86 45.20
N ASP A 228 41.07 -2.18 44.26
CA ASP A 228 42.31 -2.90 44.53
C ASP A 228 43.30 -2.03 45.32
N ALA A 229 43.35 -0.72 45.06
CA ALA A 229 44.15 0.23 45.83
C ALA A 229 43.62 0.42 47.27
N LEU A 230 42.30 0.38 47.48
CA LEU A 230 41.68 0.44 48.81
C LEU A 230 41.90 -0.85 49.62
N ASN A 231 41.95 -2.01 48.96
CA ASN A 231 42.20 -3.30 49.61
C ASN A 231 43.67 -3.54 50.00
N THR A 232 44.61 -2.75 49.46
CA THR A 232 46.06 -2.87 49.73
C THR A 232 46.59 -1.84 50.74
N MET A 233 45.76 -0.93 51.26
CA MET A 233 46.14 -0.06 52.37
C MET A 233 46.17 -0.85 53.69
N PRO A 234 47.26 -0.78 54.48
CA PRO A 234 47.28 -1.37 55.81
C PRO A 234 46.26 -0.65 56.71
N LYS A 235 45.48 -1.43 57.47
CA LYS A 235 44.52 -0.92 58.46
C LYS A 235 45.19 -0.10 59.54
#